data_AF-A0A349PKR9-F1
#
_entry.id   AF-A0A349PKR9-F1
#
_cell.length_a   1.000
_cell.length_b   1.000
_cell.length_c   1.000
_cell.angle_alpha   90.00
_cell.angle_beta   90.00
_cell.angle_gamma   90.00
#
_symmetry.space_group_name_H-M   'P 1'
#
loop_
_entity.id
_entity.type
_entity.pdbx_description
1 polymer ?
#
loop_
_entity_poly.entity_id
_entity_poly.type
_entity_poly.pdbx_seq_one_letter_code
_entity_poly.pdbx_strand_id
1 'polypeptide(L)'
;DCFSADKAIYEKIKKTISSGIREIPDVEFTETNELGKVKKVDPLGVTDLRIRGMWHIENPHKIFSYLNKIDATAKFQVLCLMKTEKFNSFPNADKTALQNLTKDNYFFEDTQIKNPNNPAQLLDCKLITFKVN
;
A
#
# COMPACT_ATOMS: atom_id res chain seq x y z
N ASP A 1 3.34 -4.69 -4.82
CA ASP A 1 3.54 -3.80 -5.99
C ASP A 1 2.25 -3.18 -6.53
N CYS A 2 1.08 -3.63 -6.05
CA CYS A 2 -0.23 -3.13 -6.47
C CYS A 2 -1.18 -2.79 -5.30
N PHE A 3 -0.65 -2.76 -4.07
CA PHE A 3 -1.44 -2.61 -2.84
C PHE A 3 -1.56 -1.16 -2.36
N SER A 4 -0.47 -0.39 -2.47
CA SER A 4 -0.39 1.00 -2.05
C SER A 4 0.01 1.88 -3.22
N ALA A 5 -0.32 3.17 -3.11
CA ALA A 5 0.08 4.16 -4.08
C ALA A 5 1.60 4.41 -4.03
N ASP A 6 2.11 5.17 -5.00
CA ASP A 6 3.51 5.53 -5.07
C ASP A 6 3.88 6.48 -3.94
N LYS A 7 5.12 6.37 -3.47
CA LYS A 7 5.70 7.20 -2.40
C LYS A 7 5.44 8.69 -2.61
N ALA A 8 5.50 9.14 -3.87
CA ALA A 8 5.31 10.53 -4.27
C ALA A 8 3.93 11.10 -3.83
N ILE A 9 2.87 10.29 -3.83
CA ILE A 9 1.53 10.72 -3.40
C ILE A 9 1.52 11.07 -1.92
N TYR A 10 2.09 10.22 -1.07
CA TYR A 10 2.18 10.45 0.36
C TYR A 10 3.17 11.59 0.70
N GLU A 11 4.29 11.66 -0.02
CA GLU A 11 5.28 12.73 0.15
C GLU A 11 4.73 14.11 -0.21
N LYS A 12 3.86 14.20 -1.22
CA LYS A 12 3.20 15.47 -1.58
C LYS A 12 2.43 16.03 -0.37
N ILE A 13 1.62 15.20 0.29
CA ILE A 13 0.87 15.61 1.48
C ILE A 13 1.82 16.00 2.62
N LYS A 14 2.87 15.21 2.87
CA LYS A 14 3.91 15.55 3.86
C LYS A 14 4.48 16.94 3.59
N LYS A 15 4.89 17.23 2.36
CA LYS A 15 5.48 18.53 1.98
C LYS A 15 4.50 19.67 2.18
N THR A 16 3.24 19.52 1.74
CA THR A 16 2.21 20.55 1.93
C THR A 16 1.97 20.86 3.41
N ILE A 17 1.87 19.85 4.26
CA ILE A 17 1.70 20.04 5.71
C ILE A 17 2.93 20.73 6.32
N SER A 18 4.14 20.26 5.99
CA SER A 18 5.38 20.87 6.49
C SER A 18 5.52 22.33 6.06
N SER A 19 5.12 22.68 4.84
CA SER A 19 5.10 24.07 4.36
C SER A 19 4.11 24.93 5.12
N GLY A 20 2.87 24.46 5.31
CA GLY A 20 1.86 25.23 6.06
C GLY A 20 2.25 25.48 7.52
N ILE A 21 2.92 24.53 8.17
CA ILE A 21 3.42 24.72 9.55
C ILE A 21 4.48 25.83 9.63
N ARG A 22 5.28 26.03 8.56
CA ARG A 22 6.30 27.08 8.51
C ARG A 22 5.71 28.49 8.38
N GLU A 23 4.45 28.62 7.98
CA GLU A 23 3.76 29.91 7.83
C GLU A 23 3.17 30.42 9.16
N ILE A 24 3.20 29.61 10.23
CA ILE A 24 2.73 30.01 11.55
C ILE A 24 3.69 31.05 12.14
N PRO A 25 3.19 32.24 12.56
CA PRO A 25 4.04 33.26 13.18
C PRO A 25 4.51 32.83 14.58
N ASP A 26 5.63 33.41 15.03
CA ASP A 26 6.16 33.30 16.40
C ASP A 26 6.55 31.89 16.86
N VAL A 27 6.82 30.97 15.92
CA VAL A 27 7.31 29.62 16.24
C VAL A 27 8.64 29.29 15.56
N GLU A 28 9.55 28.66 16.30
CA GLU A 28 10.84 28.24 15.76
C GLU A 28 10.74 26.83 15.17
N PHE A 29 10.84 26.74 13.85
CA PHE A 29 10.82 25.46 13.15
C PHE A 29 12.23 24.85 13.05
N THR A 30 12.33 23.54 13.28
CA THR A 30 13.57 22.77 13.01
C THR A 30 13.28 21.69 11.98
N GLU A 31 14.12 21.58 10.94
CA GLU A 31 14.05 20.47 10.01
C GLU A 31 14.38 19.16 10.72
N THR A 32 13.52 18.16 10.54
CA THR A 32 13.69 16.81 11.09
C THR A 32 13.21 15.78 10.07
N ASN A 33 13.49 14.51 10.32
CA ASN A 33 12.97 13.41 9.50
C ASN A 33 11.43 13.25 9.58
N GLU A 34 10.76 14.01 10.45
CA GLU A 34 9.33 13.92 10.72
C GLU A 34 8.52 14.92 9.87
N LEU A 35 7.26 15.20 10.20
CA LEU A 35 6.47 16.23 9.52
C LEU A 35 6.88 17.64 9.96
N GLY A 36 7.32 17.77 11.21
CA GLY A 36 7.82 19.03 11.75
C GLY A 36 8.12 18.93 13.24
N LYS A 37 9.06 19.77 13.70
CA LYS A 37 9.27 20.04 15.11
C LYS A 37 9.16 21.55 15.31
N VAL A 38 8.29 21.94 16.23
CA VAL A 38 7.99 23.32 16.57
C VAL A 38 8.52 23.56 17.98
N LYS A 39 9.41 24.54 18.16
CA LYS A 39 9.96 24.92 19.46
C LYS A 39 9.29 26.19 19.96
N LYS A 40 9.39 26.42 21.27
CA LYS A 40 8.91 27.62 21.97
C LYS A 40 7.41 27.84 21.80
N VAL A 41 6.64 26.77 21.98
CA VAL A 41 5.17 26.80 21.81
C VAL A 41 4.49 27.54 22.96
N ASP A 42 5.12 27.55 24.14
CA ASP A 42 4.63 28.26 25.32
C ASP A 42 5.28 29.65 25.46
N PRO A 43 4.63 30.59 26.17
CA PRO A 43 5.18 31.93 26.40
C PRO A 43 6.55 31.97 27.11
N LEU A 44 6.93 30.92 27.87
CA LEU A 44 8.24 30.82 28.51
C LEU A 44 9.30 30.20 27.58
N GLY A 45 8.90 29.67 26.43
CA GLY A 45 9.79 29.13 25.41
C GLY A 45 10.46 27.79 25.75
N VAL A 46 9.93 27.03 26.72
CA VAL A 46 10.56 25.80 27.23
C VAL A 46 10.01 24.51 26.64
N THR A 47 8.94 24.58 25.85
CA THR A 47 8.26 23.42 25.26
C THR A 47 8.57 23.24 23.77
N ASP A 48 8.58 21.98 23.35
CA ASP A 48 8.67 21.55 21.96
C ASP A 48 7.50 20.65 21.56
N LEU A 49 6.82 21.02 20.48
CA LEU A 49 5.79 20.20 19.85
C LEU A 49 6.40 19.39 18.71
N ARG A 50 6.13 18.08 18.75
CA ARG A 50 6.59 17.11 17.76
C ARG A 50 5.43 16.66 16.88
N ILE A 51 5.59 16.74 15.56
CA ILE A 51 4.54 16.40 14.60
C ILE A 51 5.00 15.22 13.72
N ARG A 52 4.26 14.11 13.81
CA ARG A 52 4.53 12.86 13.10
C ARG A 52 3.34 12.47 12.23
N GLY A 53 3.63 11.96 11.03
CA GLY A 53 2.63 11.37 10.17
C GLY A 53 2.44 9.90 10.52
N MET A 54 1.20 9.50 10.81
CA MET A 54 0.81 8.11 10.95
C MET A 54 -0.13 7.76 9.80
N TRP A 55 0.29 6.83 8.95
CA TRP A 55 -0.52 6.37 7.83
C TRP A 55 -1.17 5.05 8.21
N HIS A 56 -2.49 4.99 8.11
CA HIS A 56 -3.23 3.74 8.22
C HIS A 56 -3.60 3.25 6.83
N ILE A 57 -3.41 1.96 6.58
CA ILE A 57 -3.88 1.29 5.37
C ILE A 57 -4.84 0.19 5.78
N GLU A 58 -5.96 0.07 5.05
CA GLU A 58 -6.93 -0.97 5.34
C GLU A 58 -6.37 -2.36 5.03
N ASN A 59 -6.98 -3.39 5.64
CA ASN A 59 -6.58 -4.76 5.39
C ASN A 59 -6.79 -5.11 3.89
N PRO A 60 -5.83 -5.81 3.24
CA PRO A 60 -5.98 -6.29 1.86
C PRO A 60 -7.30 -7.01 1.58
N HIS A 61 -7.82 -7.78 2.53
CA HIS A 61 -9.12 -8.46 2.41
C HIS A 61 -10.27 -7.49 2.18
N LYS A 62 -10.24 -6.33 2.84
CA LYS A 62 -11.27 -5.30 2.67
C LYS A 62 -11.07 -4.55 1.35
N ILE A 63 -9.83 -4.19 1.03
CA ILE A 63 -9.49 -3.46 -0.20
C ILE A 63 -9.84 -4.26 -1.45
N PHE A 64 -9.51 -5.55 -1.47
CA PHE A 64 -9.76 -6.45 -2.61
C PHE A 64 -11.05 -7.26 -2.49
N SER A 65 -11.96 -6.88 -1.57
CA SER A 65 -13.23 -7.57 -1.34
C SER A 65 -14.10 -7.68 -2.61
N TYR A 66 -14.00 -6.70 -3.51
CA TYR A 66 -14.70 -6.69 -4.80
C TYR A 66 -14.28 -7.80 -5.77
N LEU A 67 -13.14 -8.46 -5.55
CA LEU A 67 -12.74 -9.62 -6.35
C LEU A 67 -13.51 -10.89 -5.96
N ASN A 68 -14.08 -10.93 -4.75
CA ASN A 68 -14.86 -12.05 -4.21
C ASN A 68 -14.15 -13.42 -4.29
N LYS A 69 -12.87 -13.46 -3.89
CA LYS A 69 -12.00 -14.65 -4.03
C LYS A 69 -11.79 -15.44 -2.73
N ILE A 70 -12.08 -14.80 -1.60
CA ILE A 70 -11.93 -15.38 -0.27
C ILE A 70 -13.07 -16.37 -0.04
N ASP A 71 -12.71 -17.59 0.35
CA ASP A 71 -13.64 -18.64 0.73
C ASP A 71 -13.69 -18.78 2.26
N ALA A 72 -14.82 -18.43 2.87
CA ALA A 72 -14.98 -18.51 4.32
C ALA A 72 -15.10 -19.96 4.85
N THR A 73 -15.33 -20.93 3.97
CA THR A 73 -15.51 -22.35 4.35
C THR A 73 -14.19 -23.14 4.33
N ALA A 74 -13.18 -22.63 3.63
CA ALA A 74 -11.87 -23.27 3.56
C ALA A 74 -11.15 -23.23 4.92
N LYS A 75 -10.60 -24.37 5.36
CA LYS A 75 -9.74 -24.43 6.57
C LYS A 75 -8.48 -23.60 6.42
N PHE A 76 -7.98 -23.51 5.20
CA PHE A 76 -6.80 -22.72 4.86
C PHE A 76 -6.90 -22.21 3.43
N GLN A 77 -6.47 -20.97 3.21
CA GLN A 77 -6.34 -20.41 1.87
C GLN A 77 -5.18 -19.44 1.79
N VAL A 78 -4.55 -19.40 0.63
CA VAL A 78 -3.52 -18.43 0.26
C VAL A 78 -3.94 -17.77 -1.04
N LEU A 79 -3.98 -16.44 -1.03
CA LEU A 79 -4.22 -15.64 -2.22
C LEU A 79 -2.97 -14.80 -2.46
N CYS A 80 -2.38 -14.94 -3.64
CA CYS A 80 -1.25 -14.14 -4.08
C CYS A 80 -1.69 -13.32 -5.29
N LEU A 81 -1.65 -12.00 -5.12
CA LEU A 81 -2.00 -11.04 -6.16
C LEU A 81 -0.76 -10.23 -6.53
N MET A 82 -0.45 -10.16 -7.81
CA MET A 82 0.70 -9.40 -8.33
C MET A 82 0.42 -8.83 -9.70
N LYS A 83 1.08 -7.72 -10.07
CA LYS A 83 0.95 -7.16 -11.42
C LYS A 83 1.47 -8.16 -12.45
N THR A 84 0.84 -8.17 -13.63
CA THR A 84 1.30 -8.99 -14.76
C THR A 84 2.73 -8.64 -15.16
N GLU A 85 3.11 -7.37 -15.14
CA GLU A 85 4.49 -6.92 -15.37
C GLU A 85 5.48 -7.55 -14.37
N LYS A 86 5.10 -7.58 -13.08
CA LYS A 86 5.94 -8.15 -12.03
C LYS A 86 6.05 -9.66 -12.20
N PHE A 87 4.95 -10.34 -12.51
CA PHE A 87 4.97 -11.76 -12.83
C PHE A 87 5.91 -12.04 -14.00
N ASN A 88 5.83 -11.25 -15.07
CA ASN A 88 6.66 -11.41 -16.27
C ASN A 88 8.15 -11.20 -16.01
N SER A 89 8.52 -10.44 -14.97
CA SER A 89 9.91 -10.23 -14.57
C SER A 89 10.59 -11.47 -13.97
N PHE A 90 9.84 -12.51 -13.60
CA PHE A 90 10.39 -13.75 -13.05
C PHE A 90 10.92 -14.70 -14.14
N PRO A 91 11.84 -15.63 -13.80
CA PRO A 91 12.37 -16.62 -14.73
C PRO A 91 11.27 -17.43 -15.42
N ASN A 92 11.48 -17.75 -16.70
CA ASN A 92 10.49 -18.50 -17.49
C ASN A 92 10.22 -19.90 -16.92
N ALA A 93 11.22 -20.57 -16.34
CA ALA A 93 11.04 -21.88 -15.71
C ALA A 93 9.99 -21.82 -14.58
N ASP A 94 10.10 -20.83 -13.70
CA ASP A 94 9.19 -20.66 -12.55
C ASP A 94 7.78 -20.29 -13.01
N LYS A 95 7.66 -19.37 -13.99
CA LYS A 95 6.36 -18.98 -14.55
C LYS A 95 5.63 -20.17 -15.16
N THR A 96 6.32 -20.96 -15.99
CA THR A 96 5.77 -22.15 -16.62
C THR A 96 5.39 -23.21 -15.58
N ALA A 97 6.19 -23.40 -14.54
CA ALA A 97 5.88 -24.33 -13.46
C ALA A 97 4.59 -23.94 -12.71
N LEU A 98 4.38 -22.64 -12.45
CA LEU A 98 3.16 -22.14 -11.81
C LEU A 98 1.94 -22.25 -12.74
N GLN A 99 2.09 -21.89 -14.01
CA GLN A 99 0.99 -21.93 -14.98
C GLN A 99 0.53 -23.36 -15.30
N ASN A 100 1.46 -24.32 -15.32
CA ASN A 100 1.16 -25.72 -15.63
C ASN A 100 0.81 -26.55 -14.38
N LEU A 101 0.76 -25.93 -13.19
CA LEU A 101 0.41 -26.64 -11.97
C LEU A 101 -1.08 -26.98 -11.96
N THR A 102 -1.44 -28.21 -12.32
CA THR A 102 -2.81 -28.70 -12.26
C THR A 102 -3.04 -29.45 -10.95
N LYS A 103 -3.69 -28.80 -9.98
CA LYS A 103 -4.18 -29.43 -8.74
C LYS A 103 -5.58 -28.90 -8.45
N ASP A 104 -6.48 -29.75 -7.97
CA ASP A 104 -7.90 -29.39 -7.69
C ASP A 104 -8.05 -28.18 -6.74
N ASN A 105 -7.04 -27.98 -5.89
CA ASN A 105 -6.98 -26.96 -4.86
C ASN A 105 -6.18 -25.71 -5.28
N TYR A 106 -5.74 -25.62 -6.53
CA TYR A 106 -4.90 -24.55 -7.07
C TYR A 106 -5.58 -23.87 -8.25
N PHE A 107 -5.61 -22.54 -8.22
CA PHE A 107 -6.20 -21.71 -9.26
C PHE A 107 -5.20 -20.64 -9.67
N PHE A 108 -5.01 -20.48 -10.97
CA PHE A 108 -4.22 -19.41 -11.57
C PHE A 108 -5.13 -18.68 -12.56
N GLU A 109 -5.35 -17.38 -12.34
CA GLU A 109 -6.24 -16.59 -13.18
C GLU A 109 -5.68 -15.19 -13.45
N ASP A 110 -6.12 -14.64 -14.58
CA ASP A 110 -5.86 -13.26 -14.94
C ASP A 110 -7.00 -12.40 -14.38
N THR A 111 -6.64 -11.32 -13.68
CA THR A 111 -7.61 -10.42 -13.06
C THR A 111 -7.19 -8.97 -13.26
N GLN A 112 -8.14 -8.07 -13.07
CA GLN A 112 -7.90 -6.63 -13.07
C GLN A 112 -8.19 -6.04 -11.70
N ILE A 113 -7.34 -5.13 -11.23
CA ILE A 113 -7.54 -4.41 -9.97
C ILE A 113 -7.49 -2.91 -10.16
N LYS A 114 -8.09 -2.16 -9.25
CA LYS A 114 -8.02 -0.69 -9.28
C LYS A 114 -6.58 -0.24 -9.06
N ASN A 115 -6.12 0.69 -9.89
CA ASN A 115 -4.79 1.26 -9.73
C ASN A 115 -4.76 2.16 -8.47
N PRO A 116 -3.88 1.90 -7.48
CA PRO A 116 -3.82 2.72 -6.27
C PRO A 116 -3.34 4.16 -6.55
N ASN A 117 -2.68 4.41 -7.68
CA ASN A 117 -2.28 5.75 -8.12
C ASN A 117 -3.41 6.50 -8.84
N ASN A 118 -4.34 5.77 -9.49
CA ASN A 118 -5.46 6.36 -10.21
C ASN A 118 -6.64 5.36 -10.29
N PRO A 119 -7.66 5.48 -9.43
CA PRO A 119 -8.76 4.53 -9.37
C PRO A 119 -9.59 4.37 -10.66
N ALA A 120 -9.50 5.33 -11.60
CA ALA A 120 -10.16 5.24 -12.90
C ALA A 120 -9.47 4.26 -13.86
N GLN A 121 -8.25 3.82 -13.54
CA GLN A 121 -7.47 2.87 -14.31
C GLN A 121 -7.47 1.51 -13.64
N LEU A 122 -7.52 0.47 -14.46
CA LEU A 122 -7.34 -0.91 -14.02
C LEU A 122 -5.92 -1.38 -14.32
N LEU A 123 -5.38 -2.21 -13.44
CA LEU A 123 -4.08 -2.87 -13.58
C LEU A 123 -4.29 -4.36 -13.85
N ASP A 124 -3.68 -4.85 -14.91
CA ASP A 124 -3.63 -6.28 -15.20
C ASP A 124 -2.75 -6.99 -14.17
N CYS A 125 -3.31 -8.02 -13.56
CA CYS A 125 -2.70 -8.79 -12.50
C CYS A 125 -2.88 -10.29 -12.71
N LYS A 126 -1.97 -11.05 -12.12
CA LYS A 126 -2.09 -12.50 -11.94
C LYS A 126 -2.56 -12.75 -10.52
N LEU A 127 -3.59 -13.56 -10.37
CA LEU A 127 -4.11 -14.03 -9.09
C LEU A 127 -3.90 -15.53 -9.00
N ILE A 128 -3.17 -15.92 -7.95
CA ILE A 128 -2.87 -17.31 -7.63
C ILE A 128 -3.57 -17.63 -6.32
N THR A 129 -4.42 -18.66 -6.32
CA THR A 129 -5.17 -19.07 -5.15
C THR A 129 -4.91 -20.53 -4.85
N PHE A 130 -4.61 -20.84 -3.60
CA PHE A 130 -4.52 -22.21 -3.09
C PHE A 130 -5.46 -22.39 -1.91
N LYS A 131 -6.27 -23.44 -1.88
CA LYS A 131 -7.27 -23.69 -0.83
C LYS A 131 -7.17 -25.11 -0.29
N VAL A 132 -7.46 -25.28 1.01
CA VAL A 132 -7.59 -26.59 1.64
C VAL A 132 -8.93 -26.62 2.38
N ASN A 133 -9.76 -27.58 2.01
CA ASN A 133 -11.09 -27.80 2.59
C ASN A 133 -11.04 -28.70 3.83
#